data_AF-A0A929YEJ2-F1
#
_entry.id   AF-A0A929YEJ2-F1
#
_cell.length_a   1.000
_cell.length_b   1.000
_cell.length_c   1.000
_cell.angle_alpha   90.00
_cell.angle_beta   90.00
_cell.angle_gamma   90.00
#
_symmetry.space_group_name_H-M   'P 1'
#
loop_
_entity.id
_entity.type
_entity.pdbx_description
1 polymer ?
#
loop_
_entity_poly.entity_id
_entity_poly.type
_entity_poly.pdbx_seq_one_letter_code
_entity_poly.pdbx_strand_id
1 'polypeptide(L)' 'MKIVVLCGGLSTERKISFSSGTQICKALRQKGHQAVLVDLFLGLEDEREEIRKNPAQL' A
#
# COMPACT_ATOMS: atom_id res chain seq x y z
N MET A 1 15.47 -4.38 -3.85
CA MET A 1 15.00 -3.74 -2.59
C MET A 1 13.57 -4.14 -2.34
N LYS A 2 13.14 -4.20 -1.08
CA LYS A 2 11.74 -4.38 -0.68
C LYS A 2 11.08 -3.01 -0.58
N ILE A 3 9.99 -2.78 -1.30
CA ILE A 3 9.35 -1.46 -1.43
C ILE A 3 7.84 -1.61 -1.26
N VAL A 4 7.24 -0.73 -0.46
CA VAL A 4 5.78 -0.57 -0.37
C VAL A 4 5.39 0.70 -1.14
N VAL A 5 4.44 0.59 -2.06
CA VAL A 5 3.83 1.74 -2.74
C VAL A 5 2.47 2.01 -2.07
N LEU A 6 2.40 3.08 -1.28
CA LEU A 6 1.16 3.54 -0.66
C LEU A 6 0.35 4.36 -1.68
N CYS A 7 -0.94 4.04 -1.82
CA CYS A 7 -1.83 4.73 -2.74
C CYS A 7 -3.29 4.72 -2.25
N GLY A 8 -4.21 5.28 -3.04
CA GLY A 8 -5.64 5.33 -2.73
C GLY A 8 -5.95 6.30 -1.60
N GLY A 9 -6.49 5.80 -0.49
CA GLY A 9 -6.88 6.59 0.68
C GLY A 9 -8.29 7.20 0.62
N LEU A 10 -8.64 7.96 1.66
CA LEU A 10 -9.91 8.69 1.82
C LEU A 10 -9.83 10.05 1.10
N SER A 11 -9.87 10.04 -0.22
CA SER A 11 -9.86 11.24 -1.06
C SER A 11 -10.81 11.06 -2.25
N THR A 12 -11.34 12.16 -2.78
CA THR A 12 -12.05 12.17 -4.07
C THR A 12 -11.14 11.73 -5.23
N GLU A 13 -9.82 11.88 -5.07
CA GLU A 13 -8.79 11.45 -6.02
C GLU A 13 -8.35 9.99 -5.84
N ARG A 14 -9.00 9.24 -4.95
CA ARG A 14 -8.69 7.84 -4.63
C ARG A 14 -8.40 6.97 -5.84
N LYS A 15 -9.27 7.00 -6.86
CA LYS A 15 -9.11 6.21 -8.09
C LYS A 15 -7.88 6.63 -8.89
N ILE A 16 -7.58 7.93 -8.90
CA ILE A 16 -6.39 8.50 -9.56
C ILE A 16 -5.12 8.06 -8.83
N SER A 17 -5.10 8.21 -7.50
CA SER A 17 -4.00 7.75 -6.65
C SER A 17 -3.74 6.24 -6.83
N PHE A 18 -4.79 5.43 -6.87
CA PHE A 18 -4.69 3.97 -7.09
C PHE A 18 -4.11 3.62 -8.47
N SER A 19 -4.57 4.29 -9.52
CA SER A 19 -4.05 4.10 -10.89
C SER A 19 -2.57 4.48 -11.00
N SER A 20 -2.18 5.61 -10.42
CA SER A 20 -0.79 6.07 -10.39
C SER A 20 0.11 5.11 -9.60
N GLY A 21 -0.32 4.70 -8.40
CA GLY A 21 0.40 3.73 -7.57
C GLY A 21 0.61 2.39 -8.28
N THR A 22 -0.40 1.92 -9.03
CA THR A 22 -0.31 0.70 -9.83
C THR A 22 0.79 0.79 -10.89
N GLN A 23 0.87 1.91 -11.62
CA GLN A 23 1.89 2.13 -12.64
C GLN A 23 3.29 2.21 -12.04
N ILE A 24 3.44 2.91 -10.90
CA ILE A 24 4.71 3.00 -10.16
C ILE A 24 5.15 1.61 -9.69
N CYS A 25 4.25 0.83 -9.09
CA CYS A 25 4.55 -0.51 -8.61
C CYS A 25 5.00 -1.44 -9.76
N LYS A 26 4.33 -1.35 -10.92
CA LYS A 26 4.74 -2.06 -12.14
C LYS A 26 6.15 -1.66 -12.58
N ALA A 27 6.46 -0.37 -12.64
CA ALA A 27 7.78 0.11 -13.05
C ALA A 27 8.88 -0.34 -12.08
N LEU A 28 8.62 -0.32 -10.76
CA LEU A 28 9.55 -0.81 -9.75
C LEU A 28 9.84 -2.31 -9.92
N ARG A 29 8.80 -3.10 -10.18
CA ARG A 29 8.95 -4.54 -10.46
C ARG A 29 9.76 -4.80 -11.73
N GLN A 30 9.53 -4.02 -12.80
CA GLN A 30 10.31 -4.11 -14.04
C GLN A 30 11.80 -3.78 -13.83
N LYS A 31 12.13 -2.94 -12.85
CA LYS A 31 13.51 -2.64 -12.44
C LYS A 31 14.14 -3.68 -11.50
N GLY A 32 13.46 -4.82 -11.27
CA GLY A 32 13.96 -5.90 -10.41
C GLY A 32 13.75 -5.66 -8.91
N HIS A 33 12.85 -4.75 -8.52
CA HIS A 33 12.52 -4.54 -7.11
C HIS A 33 11.35 -5.43 -6.67
N GLN A 34 11.39 -5.88 -5.41
CA GLN A 34 10.26 -6.54 -4.77
C GLN A 34 9.31 -5.46 -4.24
N ALA A 35 8.33 -5.08 -5.06
CA ALA A 35 7.37 -4.04 -4.72
C ALA A 35 5.95 -4.60 -4.50
N VAL A 36 5.28 -4.12 -3.45
CA VAL A 36 3.86 -4.38 -3.17
C VAL A 36 3.07 -3.08 -3.21
N LEU A 37 1.81 -3.16 -3.64
CA LEU A 37 0.89 -2.02 -3.68
C LEU A 37 -0.05 -2.13 -2.48
N VAL A 38 -0.23 -1.04 -1.73
CA VAL A 38 -1.13 -0.97 -0.58
C VAL A 38 -2.07 0.22 -0.74
N ASP A 39 -3.36 -0.02 -0.57
CA ASP A 39 -4.40 1.00 -0.61
C ASP A 39 -4.82 1.38 0.81
N LEU A 40 -4.79 2.67 1.13
CA LEU A 40 -5.10 3.21 2.45
C LEU A 40 -6.61 3.42 2.72
N PHE A 41 -7.51 2.96 1.83
CA PHE A 41 -8.95 3.24 1.97
C PHE A 41 -9.58 2.82 3.27
N LEU A 42 -9.33 1.57 3.64
CA LEU A 42 -9.95 0.92 4.77
C LEU A 42 -9.16 1.24 6.04
N GLY A 43 -8.10 2.06 5.92
CA GLY A 43 -7.17 2.36 6.98
C GLY A 43 -6.65 1.10 7.66
N LEU A 44 -6.19 1.30 8.90
CA LEU A 44 -5.93 0.26 9.88
C LEU A 44 -7.07 0.26 10.92
N GLU A 45 -8.25 0.76 10.56
CA GLU A 45 -9.32 1.00 11.53
C GLU A 45 -9.92 -0.32 12.07
N ASP A 46 -9.74 -1.41 11.31
CA ASP A 46 -9.98 -2.80 11.72
C ASP A 46 -8.71 -3.54 12.18
N GLU A 47 -7.59 -2.84 12.42
CA GLU A 47 -6.49 -3.46 13.16
C GLU A 47 -6.96 -3.71 14.58
N ARG A 48 -7.34 -4.96 14.83
CA ARG A 48 -7.45 -5.51 16.18
C ARG A 48 -6.23 -5.03 16.96
N GLU A 49 -6.43 -4.48 18.14
CA GLU A 49 -5.37 -3.95 19.02
C GLU A 49 -4.15 -4.90 19.17
N GLU A 50 -4.34 -6.19 18.94
CA GLU A 50 -3.27 -7.21 18.85
C GLU A 50 -2.26 -6.97 17.72
N ILE A 51 -2.68 -6.53 16.53
CA ILE A 51 -1.79 -6.23 15.38
C ILE A 51 -0.96 -4.99 15.69
N ARG A 52 -1.57 -3.96 16.27
CA ARG A 52 -0.88 -2.75 16.74
C ARG A 52 0.17 -3.06 17.82
N LYS A 53 -0.10 -4.03 18.69
CA LYS A 53 0.83 -4.48 19.74
C LYS A 53 1.95 -5.37 19.20
N ASN A 54 1.71 -6.14 18.12
CA ASN A 54 2.67 -7.07 17.54
C ASN A 54 2.77 -6.93 16.01
N PRO A 55 3.39 -5.85 15.50
CA PRO A 55 3.46 -5.57 14.06
C PRO A 55 4.33 -6.56 13.26
N ALA A 56 5.08 -7.43 13.92
CA ALA A 56 5.95 -8.43 13.29
C ALA A 56 5.22 -9.74 12.88
N GLN A 57 3.92 -9.85 13.17
CA GLN A 57 3.13 -11.06 12.94
C GLN A 57 2.32 -11.03 11.63
N LEU A 58 2.58 -10.02 10.78
CA LEU A 58 2.06 -9.85 9.42
C LEU A 58 2.95 -10.52 8.37
#